data_AF-A0A520K1V2-F1
#
_entry.id   AF-A0A520K1V2-F1
#
_cell.length_a   1.000
_cell.length_b   1.000
_cell.length_c   1.000
_cell.angle_alpha   90.00
_cell.angle_beta   90.00
_cell.angle_gamma   90.00
#
_symmetry.space_group_name_H-M   'P 1'
#
loop_
_entity.id
_entity.type
_entity.pdbx_description
1 polymer ?
#
loop_
_entity_poly.entity_id
_entity_poly.type
_entity_poly.pdbx_seq_one_letter_code
_entity_poly.pdbx_strand_id
1 'polypeptide(L)'
;MTQAKKIPCEIISIREGKTWDNVIVRRKSTGKQMFFGKAKKDLTISVGDAAYMQVEAMASELPETPLRVTLYDENDTKIDWVIIQPTMFDVGR
;
A
#
# COMPACT_ATOMS: atom_id res chain seq x y z
N MET A 1 -19.21 -6.82 -10.20
CA MET A 1 -18.40 -6.07 -9.21
C MET A 1 -17.05 -6.74 -9.15
N THR A 2 -16.02 -6.12 -9.71
CA THR A 2 -14.67 -6.72 -9.77
C THR A 2 -14.06 -6.60 -8.38
N GLN A 3 -13.87 -7.72 -7.69
CA GLN A 3 -13.24 -7.74 -6.37
C GLN A 3 -11.82 -7.17 -6.48
N ALA A 4 -11.51 -6.09 -5.75
CA ALA A 4 -10.18 -5.49 -5.77
C ALA A 4 -9.15 -6.53 -5.31
N LYS A 5 -8.20 -6.87 -6.20
CA LYS A 5 -7.19 -7.90 -5.96
C LYS A 5 -6.33 -7.51 -4.75
N LYS A 6 -6.33 -8.36 -3.71
CA LYS A 6 -5.39 -8.23 -2.58
C LYS A 6 -4.00 -8.65 -3.07
N ILE A 7 -3.03 -7.76 -2.99
CA ILE A 7 -1.64 -7.98 -3.42
C ILE A 7 -0.79 -8.22 -2.17
N PRO A 8 -0.30 -9.45 -1.94
CA PRO A 8 0.45 -9.77 -0.73
C PRO A 8 1.78 -9.01 -0.64
N CYS A 9 2.06 -8.50 0.56
CA CYS A 9 3.30 -7.84 0.90
C CYS A 9 3.71 -8.16 2.35
N GLU A 10 4.83 -7.58 2.77
CA GLU A 10 5.42 -7.73 4.10
C GLU A 10 5.91 -6.35 4.54
N ILE A 11 5.70 -5.99 5.81
CA ILE A 11 6.26 -4.77 6.38
C ILE A 11 7.76 -4.99 6.63
N ILE A 12 8.61 -4.20 5.98
CA ILE A 12 10.07 -4.34 6.07
C ILE A 12 10.75 -3.20 6.84
N SER A 13 10.05 -2.10 7.08
CA SER A 13 10.55 -0.99 7.89
C SER A 13 9.38 -0.19 8.44
N ILE A 14 9.50 0.22 9.70
CA ILE A 14 8.66 1.23 10.34
C ILE A 14 9.60 2.30 10.90
N ARG A 15 9.37 3.56 10.54
CA ARG A 15 10.11 4.70 11.08
C ARG A 15 9.15 5.65 11.76
N GLU A 16 9.31 5.78 13.07
CA GLU A 16 8.50 6.70 13.86
C GLU A 16 8.67 8.14 13.37
N GLY A 17 7.55 8.81 13.15
CA GLY A 17 7.54 10.25 12.90
C GLY A 17 6.91 11.01 14.06
N LYS A 18 6.74 12.32 13.93
CA LYS A 18 6.11 13.14 14.98
C LYS A 18 4.61 12.84 15.10
N THR A 19 3.90 12.95 13.98
CA THR A 19 2.44 12.78 13.89
C THR A 19 2.06 11.41 13.34
N TRP A 20 2.83 10.90 12.40
CA TRP A 20 2.58 9.66 11.67
C TRP A 20 3.85 8.85 11.58
N ASP A 21 3.69 7.53 11.46
CA ASP A 21 4.79 6.64 11.19
C ASP A 21 4.90 6.37 9.69
N ASN A 22 6.14 6.13 9.26
CA ASN A 22 6.44 5.79 7.89
C ASN A 22 6.64 4.28 7.77
N VAL A 23 5.85 3.65 6.92
CA VAL A 23 5.85 2.20 6.69
C VAL A 23 6.40 1.94 5.30
N ILE A 24 7.37 1.04 5.20
CA ILE A 24 7.86 0.51 3.91
C ILE A 24 7.47 -0.96 3.85
N VAL A 25 6.84 -1.34 2.75
CA VAL A 25 6.45 -2.72 2.48
C VAL A 25 7.17 -3.25 1.25
N ARG A 26 7.34 -4.57 1.18
CA ARG A 26 7.87 -5.28 0.02
C ARG A 26 6.81 -6.17 -0.59
N ARG A 27 6.53 -6.03 -1.88
CA ARG A 27 5.65 -6.94 -2.63
C ARG A 27 6.27 -8.33 -2.67
N LYS A 28 5.54 -9.36 -2.26
CA LYS A 28 6.05 -10.75 -2.28
C LYS A 28 6.33 -11.25 -3.71
N SER A 29 5.54 -10.82 -4.69
CA SER A 29 5.64 -11.31 -6.06
C SER A 29 6.78 -10.69 -6.88
N THR A 30 7.17 -9.44 -6.58
CA THR A 30 8.15 -8.69 -7.40
C THR A 30 9.36 -8.20 -6.63
N GLY A 31 9.35 -8.27 -5.29
CA GLY A 31 10.37 -7.66 -4.44
C GLY A 31 10.38 -6.13 -4.44
N LYS A 32 9.53 -5.47 -5.24
CA LYS A 32 9.44 -4.00 -5.28
C LYS A 32 8.94 -3.46 -3.94
N GLN A 33 9.56 -2.38 -3.50
CA GLN A 33 9.20 -1.69 -2.26
C GLN A 33 8.20 -0.57 -2.51
N MET A 34 7.38 -0.27 -1.50
CA MET A 34 6.46 0.86 -1.52
C MET A 34 6.46 1.56 -0.17
N PHE A 35 6.38 2.88 -0.21
CA PHE A 35 6.43 3.75 0.96
C PHE A 35 5.04 4.33 1.26
N PHE A 36 4.68 4.31 2.54
CA PHE A 36 3.46 4.85 3.10
C PHE A 36 3.84 5.78 4.26
N GLY A 37 3.49 7.06 4.17
CA GLY A 37 4.03 8.10 5.07
C GLY A 37 3.07 8.55 6.16
N LYS A 38 1.85 8.01 6.21
CA LYS A 38 0.77 8.51 7.08
C LYS A 38 0.10 7.38 7.87
N ALA A 39 0.88 6.37 8.28
CA ALA A 39 0.38 5.32 9.17
C ALA A 39 0.12 5.90 10.56
N LYS A 40 -1.04 5.57 11.16
CA LYS A 40 -1.37 6.02 12.51
C LYS A 40 -0.50 5.33 13.56
N LYS A 41 -0.19 6.04 14.64
CA LYS A 41 0.65 5.53 15.75
C LYS A 41 -0.03 4.51 16.66
N ASP A 42 -1.36 4.44 16.62
CA ASP A 42 -2.17 3.49 17.41
C ASP A 42 -2.36 2.14 16.70
N LEU A 43 -1.74 1.94 15.53
CA LEU A 43 -1.76 0.67 14.82
C LEU A 43 -0.83 -0.34 15.49
N THR A 44 -1.32 -1.56 15.67
CA THR A 44 -0.49 -2.69 16.16
C THR A 44 0.16 -3.36 14.96
N ILE A 45 1.26 -2.78 14.46
CA ILE A 45 2.03 -3.29 13.32
C ILE A 45 3.52 -3.39 13.66
N SER A 46 4.18 -4.40 13.11
CA SER A 46 5.59 -4.73 13.34
C SER A 46 6.31 -5.05 12.03
N VAL A 47 7.64 -4.95 12.04
CA VAL A 47 8.48 -5.43 10.94
C VAL A 47 8.38 -6.96 10.87
N GLY A 48 8.15 -7.51 9.67
CA GLY A 48 7.90 -8.92 9.41
C GLY A 48 6.42 -9.26 9.25
N ASP A 49 5.51 -8.36 9.64
CA ASP A 49 4.08 -8.62 9.56
C ASP A 49 3.60 -8.82 8.12
N ALA A 50 2.66 -9.75 7.97
CA ALA A 50 1.93 -9.94 6.73
C ALA A 50 0.96 -8.77 6.51
N ALA A 51 0.96 -8.25 5.30
CA ALA A 51 0.09 -7.16 4.88
C ALA A 51 -0.36 -7.38 3.43
N TYR A 52 -1.35 -6.62 2.98
CA TYR A 52 -1.69 -6.60 1.57
C TYR A 52 -2.04 -5.20 1.08
N MET A 53 -1.84 -4.99 -0.21
CA MET A 53 -2.26 -3.77 -0.89
C MET A 53 -3.49 -4.04 -1.74
N GLN A 54 -4.43 -3.09 -1.75
CA GLN A 54 -5.48 -3.00 -2.75
C GLN A 54 -5.20 -1.82 -3.67
N VAL A 55 -5.46 -2.02 -4.96
CA VAL A 55 -5.22 -1.03 -6.00
C VAL A 55 -6.53 -0.71 -6.69
N GLU A 56 -6.86 0.56 -6.73
CA GLU A 56 -8.11 1.07 -7.31
C GLU A 56 -7.75 2.16 -8.33
N ALA A 57 -8.27 2.05 -9.55
CA ALA A 57 -8.20 3.16 -10.51
C ALA A 57 -9.11 4.29 -10.02
N MET A 58 -8.58 5.50 -9.90
CA MET A 58 -9.38 6.66 -9.50
C MET A 58 -10.17 7.17 -10.71
N ALA A 59 -11.43 7.57 -10.54
CA ALA A 59 -12.16 8.21 -11.63
C ALA A 59 -11.40 9.47 -12.09
N SER A 60 -11.00 9.52 -13.36
CA SER A 60 -10.26 10.63 -13.94
C SER A 60 -10.64 10.79 -15.41
N GLU A 61 -10.74 12.03 -15.86
CA GLU A 61 -10.93 12.38 -17.28
C GLU A 61 -9.60 12.35 -18.07
N LEU A 62 -8.47 12.12 -17.38
CA LEU A 62 -7.15 12.08 -17.98
C LEU A 62 -6.79 10.66 -18.48
N PRO A 63 -6.00 10.56 -19.57
CA PRO A 63 -5.64 9.28 -20.19
C PRO A 63 -4.81 8.37 -19.28
N GLU A 64 -4.00 8.95 -18.39
CA GLU A 64 -3.27 8.20 -17.34
C GLU A 64 -4.06 8.27 -16.05
N THR A 65 -4.95 7.29 -15.86
CA THR A 65 -5.79 7.21 -14.67
C THR A 65 -4.93 6.87 -13.44
N PRO A 66 -4.79 7.77 -12.46
CA PRO A 66 -3.96 7.51 -11.29
C PRO A 66 -4.53 6.36 -10.47
N LEU A 67 -3.64 5.61 -9.82
CA LEU A 67 -4.00 4.48 -8.97
C LEU A 67 -3.94 4.91 -7.51
N ARG A 68 -5.01 4.61 -6.77
CA ARG A 68 -4.99 4.60 -5.32
C ARG A 68 -4.52 3.24 -4.84
N VAL A 69 -3.42 3.20 -4.10
CA VAL A 69 -2.94 2.00 -3.42
C VAL A 69 -3.19 2.16 -1.94
N THR A 70 -4.03 1.30 -1.38
CA THR A 70 -4.32 1.26 0.06
C THR A 70 -3.62 0.06 0.68
N LEU A 71 -2.88 0.30 1.77
CA LEU A 71 -2.21 -0.73 2.57
C LEU A 71 -3.11 -1.16 3.73
N TYR A 72 -3.22 -2.46 3.91
CA TYR A 72 -3.97 -3.10 4.99
C TYR A 72 -3.07 -4.11 5.71
N ASP A 73 -3.32 -4.30 7.01
CA ASP A 73 -2.79 -5.44 7.76
C ASP A 73 -3.53 -6.75 7.40
N GLU A 74 -3.19 -7.84 8.07
CA GLU A 74 -3.85 -9.14 7.89
C GLU A 74 -5.31 -9.19 8.37
N ASN A 75 -5.72 -8.24 9.22
CA ASN A 75 -7.05 -8.14 9.82
C ASN A 75 -7.99 -7.19 9.06
N ASP A 76 -7.64 -6.82 7.82
CA ASP A 76 -8.34 -5.83 7.00
C ASP A 76 -8.37 -4.40 7.62
N THR A 77 -7.48 -4.11 8.59
CA THR A 77 -7.30 -2.76 9.13
C THR A 77 -6.49 -1.92 8.15
N LYS A 78 -7.04 -0.77 7.75
CA LYS A 78 -6.32 0.18 6.91
C LYS A 78 -5.16 0.81 7.67
N ILE A 79 -3.95 0.66 7.13
CA ILE A 79 -2.73 1.29 7.65
C ILE A 79 -2.58 2.70 7.07
N ASP A 80 -2.53 2.81 5.74
CA ASP A 80 -2.37 4.07 5.00
C ASP A 80 -2.76 3.88 3.51
N TRP A 81 -2.65 4.92 2.69
CA TRP A 81 -2.82 4.87 1.25
C TRP A 81 -1.98 5.95 0.55
N VAL A 82 -1.64 5.68 -0.71
CA VAL A 82 -0.91 6.60 -1.59
C VAL A 82 -1.57 6.66 -2.96
N ILE A 83 -1.34 7.75 -3.69
CA ILE A 83 -1.66 7.87 -5.11
C ILE A 83 -0.38 7.70 -5.89
N ILE A 84 -0.40 6.83 -6.89
CA ILE A 84 0.74 6.60 -7.79
C ILE A 84 0.27 6.63 -9.23
N GLN A 85 1.22 6.88 -10.14
CA GLN A 85 0.97 6.69 -11.56
C GLN A 85 0.97 5.20 -11.89
N PRO A 86 0.18 4.75 -12.90
CA PRO A 86 0.18 3.35 -13.34
C PRO A 86 1.58 2.81 -13.66
N THR A 87 2.47 3.64 -14.21
CA THR A 87 3.85 3.26 -14.55
C THR A 87 4.69 2.84 -13.33
N MET A 88 4.34 3.30 -12.12
CA MET A 88 5.02 2.91 -10.88
C MET A 88 4.54 1.57 -10.33
N PHE A 89 3.41 1.05 -10.85
CA PHE A 89 2.82 -0.20 -10.42
C PHE A 89 2.70 -1.13 -11.61
N ASP A 90 3.53 -2.18 -11.65
CA ASP A 90 3.24 -3.33 -12.51
C ASP A 90 1.97 -4.01 -11.98
N VAL A 91 0.82 -3.49 -12.39
CA VAL A 91 -0.39 -4.25 -12.64
C VAL A 91 -0.06 -5.06 -13.88
N GLY A 92 0.49 -6.26 -13.68
CA GLY A 92 0.86 -7.15 -14.78
C GLY A 92 -0.26 -7.19 -15.82
N ARG A 93 0.10 -6.98 -17.08
CA ARG A 93 -0.76 -7.23 -18.24
C ARG A 93 -1.28 -8.67 -18.21
#